data_AF-A0A1A9B4T7-F1
#
_entry.id   AF-A0A1A9B4T7-F1
#
_cell.length_a   1.000
_cell.length_b   1.000
_cell.length_c   1.000
_cell.angle_alpha   90.00
_cell.angle_beta   90.00
_cell.angle_gamma   90.00
#
_symmetry.space_group_name_H-M   'P 1'
#
loop_
_entity.id
_entity.type
_entity.pdbx_description
1 polymer ?
#
loop_
_entity_poly.entity_id
_entity_poly.type
_entity_poly.pdbx_seq_one_letter_code
_entity_poly.pdbx_strand_id
1 'polypeptide(L)'
;MAISRVDDQENVPSGSATSNPLPALTGVADGDLLVHLFGLLSTSATVTEPVAGLTVRGDATSGTNLGGRIRTKTAASEPASYTWGISTAVKSAAWAGAYRGLDATAPVAAASMVAGTAGTTQTTPAVTVPEGGWLVYGVITRHAPGAAGVTTWSSSAGGDPKRADAATNAGSADITMAVWDSGGPLAAASGVTRTLTSSGSEGNAVVFAIALKPDSTTPPPAASEPAPGIPIF
;
A
#
# COMPACT_ATOMS: atom_id res chain seq x y z
N MET A 1 17.25 -13.06 2.94
CA MET A 1 17.25 -12.55 1.53
C MET A 1 16.77 -11.10 1.53
N ALA A 2 17.26 -10.23 0.63
CA ALA A 2 16.75 -8.86 0.54
C ALA A 2 15.34 -8.85 -0.09
N ILE A 3 14.46 -7.98 0.44
CA ILE A 3 13.11 -7.84 -0.12
C ILE A 3 13.20 -7.22 -1.51
N SER A 4 12.38 -7.72 -2.44
CA SER A 4 12.18 -7.12 -3.77
C SER A 4 10.70 -7.09 -4.15
N ARG A 5 10.32 -6.15 -5.03
CA ARG A 5 9.00 -6.14 -5.68
C ARG A 5 9.04 -7.13 -6.83
N VAL A 6 7.97 -7.92 -6.95
CA VAL A 6 7.75 -8.86 -8.07
C VAL A 6 6.93 -8.17 -9.15
N ASP A 7 5.71 -7.74 -8.81
CA ASP A 7 4.79 -7.06 -9.74
C ASP A 7 3.74 -6.24 -8.96
N ASP A 8 2.98 -5.40 -9.66
CA ASP A 8 1.78 -4.75 -9.14
C ASP A 8 0.75 -4.45 -10.23
N GLN A 9 -0.52 -4.32 -9.83
CA GLN A 9 -1.65 -4.03 -10.70
C GLN A 9 -2.62 -3.09 -10.00
N GLU A 10 -3.31 -2.27 -10.78
CA GLU A 10 -4.30 -1.31 -10.29
C GLU A 10 -5.54 -1.25 -11.19
N ASN A 11 -6.66 -0.86 -10.61
CA ASN A 11 -7.86 -0.56 -11.36
C ASN A 11 -8.72 0.49 -10.63
N VAL A 12 -9.09 1.52 -11.39
CA VAL A 12 -10.00 2.58 -10.96
C VAL A 12 -11.10 2.70 -12.04
N PRO A 13 -12.25 2.02 -11.86
CA PRO A 13 -13.30 2.02 -12.87
C PRO A 13 -13.83 3.43 -13.20
N SER A 14 -14.10 3.67 -14.49
CA SER A 14 -14.65 4.94 -14.97
C SER A 14 -16.06 5.24 -14.46
N GLY A 15 -16.76 4.27 -13.87
CA GLY A 15 -18.12 4.43 -13.34
C GLY A 15 -18.30 3.71 -12.00
N SER A 16 -19.48 3.88 -11.41
CA SER A 16 -19.88 3.08 -10.25
C SER A 16 -20.13 1.63 -10.68
N ALA A 17 -19.62 0.67 -9.91
CA ALA A 17 -19.74 -0.75 -10.22
C ALA A 17 -19.97 -1.58 -8.94
N THR A 18 -20.49 -2.78 -9.10
CA THR A 18 -20.62 -3.79 -8.03
C THR A 18 -19.41 -4.73 -7.96
N SER A 19 -18.40 -4.48 -8.78
CA SER A 19 -17.14 -5.23 -8.76
C SER A 19 -15.97 -4.37 -9.22
N ASN A 20 -14.78 -4.72 -8.76
CA ASN A 20 -13.52 -4.11 -9.21
C ASN A 20 -12.47 -5.21 -9.43
N PRO A 21 -12.26 -5.67 -10.67
CA PRO A 21 -11.28 -6.69 -11.00
C PRO A 21 -9.87 -6.11 -11.11
N LEU A 22 -8.90 -6.84 -10.58
CA LEU A 22 -7.48 -6.71 -10.92
C LEU A 22 -7.04 -7.97 -11.66
N PRO A 23 -6.24 -7.84 -12.74
CA PRO A 23 -5.65 -9.01 -13.38
C PRO A 23 -4.68 -9.73 -12.44
N ALA A 24 -4.32 -10.97 -12.80
CA ALA A 24 -3.26 -11.70 -12.12
C ALA A 24 -1.94 -10.90 -12.14
N LEU A 25 -1.16 -11.04 -11.07
CA LEU A 25 0.19 -10.53 -11.00
C LEU A 25 1.15 -11.47 -11.74
N THR A 26 2.13 -10.89 -12.43
CA THR A 26 3.12 -11.66 -13.20
C THR A 26 4.32 -12.05 -12.33
N GLY A 27 4.82 -13.27 -12.50
CA GLY A 27 6.04 -13.73 -11.81
C GLY A 27 5.89 -14.05 -10.32
N VAL A 28 4.67 -14.04 -9.79
CA VAL A 28 4.37 -14.48 -8.42
C VAL A 28 4.70 -15.96 -8.26
N ALA A 29 5.38 -16.27 -7.16
CA ALA A 29 5.72 -17.63 -6.75
C ALA A 29 5.23 -17.88 -5.32
N ASP A 30 5.17 -19.15 -4.95
CA ASP A 30 4.83 -19.56 -3.60
C ASP A 30 5.78 -18.91 -2.58
N GLY A 31 5.21 -18.39 -1.49
CA GLY A 31 5.94 -17.66 -0.45
C GLY A 31 6.02 -16.15 -0.66
N ASP A 32 5.65 -15.62 -1.82
CA ASP A 32 5.54 -14.17 -2.01
C ASP A 32 4.41 -13.58 -1.15
N LEU A 33 4.61 -12.37 -0.63
CA LEU A 33 3.56 -11.64 0.04
C LEU A 33 2.77 -10.80 -0.97
N LEU A 34 1.49 -11.07 -1.06
CA LEU A 34 0.51 -10.22 -1.74
C LEU A 34 0.00 -9.17 -0.77
N VAL A 35 0.02 -7.91 -1.17
CA VAL A 35 -0.56 -6.77 -0.47
C VAL A 35 -1.68 -6.20 -1.34
N HIS A 36 -2.89 -6.11 -0.79
CA HIS A 36 -4.03 -5.52 -1.47
C HIS A 36 -4.48 -4.26 -0.75
N LEU A 37 -4.76 -3.23 -1.53
CA LEU A 37 -5.39 -2.00 -1.12
C LEU A 37 -6.71 -1.87 -1.85
N PHE A 38 -7.79 -1.58 -1.12
CA PHE A 38 -9.10 -1.37 -1.71
C PHE A 38 -9.81 -0.19 -1.08
N GLY A 39 -10.35 0.68 -1.91
CA GLY A 39 -11.11 1.86 -1.55
C GLY A 39 -12.46 1.89 -2.22
N LEU A 40 -13.47 2.42 -1.53
CA LEU A 40 -14.78 2.65 -2.12
C LEU A 40 -15.44 3.91 -1.57
N LEU A 41 -16.24 4.57 -2.39
CA LEU A 41 -17.02 5.74 -2.00
C LEU A 41 -18.32 5.36 -1.27
N SER A 42 -18.19 4.57 -0.20
CA SER A 42 -19.28 4.13 0.66
C SER A 42 -18.76 3.63 1.99
N THR A 43 -19.56 3.80 3.04
CA THR A 43 -19.33 3.20 4.37
C THR A 43 -20.37 2.14 4.73
N SER A 44 -21.43 1.99 3.92
CA SER A 44 -22.53 1.04 4.15
C SER A 44 -22.53 -0.15 3.20
N ALA A 45 -21.85 -0.07 2.05
CA ALA A 45 -21.72 -1.18 1.12
C ALA A 45 -20.87 -2.29 1.73
N THR A 46 -21.37 -3.53 1.70
CA THR A 46 -20.57 -4.70 2.09
C THR A 46 -19.63 -5.07 0.96
N VAL A 47 -18.45 -5.58 1.33
CA VAL A 47 -17.43 -5.96 0.35
C VAL A 47 -17.02 -7.40 0.53
N THR A 48 -16.98 -8.10 -0.59
CA THR A 48 -16.48 -9.46 -0.69
C THR A 48 -15.01 -9.40 -1.07
N GLU A 49 -14.18 -10.06 -0.27
CA GLU A 49 -12.74 -10.19 -0.49
C GLU A 49 -12.44 -10.84 -1.87
N PRO A 50 -11.37 -10.43 -2.57
CA PRO A 50 -11.13 -10.85 -3.94
C PRO A 50 -10.69 -12.30 -4.07
N VAL A 51 -10.15 -12.87 -2.98
CA VAL A 51 -9.79 -14.27 -2.84
C VAL A 51 -9.94 -14.70 -1.38
N ALA A 52 -10.13 -16.00 -1.14
CA ALA A 52 -10.17 -16.54 0.20
C ALA A 52 -8.78 -16.48 0.90
N GLY A 53 -8.81 -16.36 2.24
CA GLY A 53 -7.62 -16.46 3.09
C GLY A 53 -6.80 -15.18 3.24
N LEU A 54 -7.36 -14.02 2.87
CA LEU A 54 -6.73 -12.72 3.12
C LEU A 54 -6.74 -12.39 4.62
N THR A 55 -5.59 -11.90 5.10
CA THR A 55 -5.42 -11.40 6.47
C THR A 55 -5.75 -9.91 6.51
N VAL A 56 -6.57 -9.50 7.47
CA VAL A 56 -6.89 -8.10 7.76
C VAL A 56 -5.66 -7.38 8.30
N ARG A 57 -5.24 -6.29 7.65
CA ARG A 57 -4.14 -5.42 8.13
C ARG A 57 -4.59 -4.03 8.55
N GLY A 58 -5.80 -3.63 8.19
CA GLY A 58 -6.33 -2.32 8.47
C GLY A 58 -7.62 -2.04 7.71
N ASP A 59 -8.51 -1.31 8.36
CA ASP A 59 -9.73 -0.77 7.81
C ASP A 59 -9.89 0.65 8.37
N ALA A 60 -10.27 1.60 7.52
CA ALA A 60 -10.55 2.95 7.96
C ALA A 60 -11.69 3.55 7.16
N THR A 61 -12.38 4.52 7.78
CA THR A 61 -13.42 5.31 7.14
C THR A 61 -13.13 6.79 7.34
N SER A 62 -13.34 7.60 6.31
CA SER A 62 -13.26 9.05 6.40
C SER A 62 -14.63 9.64 6.04
N GLY A 63 -15.25 10.28 7.02
CA GLY A 63 -16.64 10.75 6.91
C GLY A 63 -17.62 9.61 6.65
N THR A 64 -18.70 9.91 5.92
CA THR A 64 -19.77 8.94 5.58
C THR A 64 -19.58 8.27 4.22
N ASN A 65 -18.57 8.66 3.46
CA ASN A 65 -18.52 8.40 2.01
C ASN A 65 -17.19 7.83 1.51
N LEU A 66 -16.25 7.46 2.38
CA LEU A 66 -15.00 6.84 1.97
C LEU A 66 -14.61 5.74 2.96
N GLY A 67 -14.45 4.52 2.46
CA GLY A 67 -13.89 3.39 3.18
C GLY A 67 -12.62 2.89 2.50
N GLY A 68 -11.64 2.46 3.30
CA GLY A 68 -10.40 1.85 2.84
C GLY A 68 -10.12 0.55 3.57
N ARG A 69 -9.45 -0.38 2.89
CA ARG A 69 -9.05 -1.69 3.40
C ARG A 69 -7.64 -2.03 2.93
N ILE A 70 -6.81 -2.56 3.83
CA ILE A 70 -5.57 -3.25 3.47
C ILE A 70 -5.63 -4.71 3.91
N ARG A 71 -5.26 -5.59 2.99
CA ARG A 71 -5.26 -7.04 3.17
C ARG A 71 -3.94 -7.62 2.70
N THR A 72 -3.55 -8.76 3.28
CA THR A 72 -2.36 -9.48 2.83
C THR A 72 -2.57 -10.98 2.76
N LYS A 73 -1.85 -11.66 1.87
CA LYS A 73 -1.84 -13.12 1.78
C LYS A 73 -0.48 -13.60 1.32
N THR A 74 0.02 -14.69 1.90
CA THR A 74 1.17 -15.39 1.33
C THR A 74 0.69 -16.24 0.15
N ALA A 75 1.30 -16.04 -1.02
CA ALA A 75 0.98 -16.78 -2.22
C ALA A 75 1.30 -18.27 -2.04
N ALA A 76 0.37 -19.12 -2.48
CA ALA A 76 0.56 -20.57 -2.65
C ALA A 76 0.16 -21.04 -4.06
N SER A 77 -0.41 -20.12 -4.85
CA SER A 77 -0.77 -20.23 -6.25
C SER A 77 -1.29 -18.86 -6.69
N GLU A 78 -0.92 -18.39 -7.88
CA GLU A 78 -1.45 -17.13 -8.41
C GLU A 78 -2.87 -17.33 -8.99
N PRO A 79 -3.89 -16.62 -8.50
CA PRO A 79 -5.23 -16.63 -9.08
C PRO A 79 -5.27 -15.96 -10.46
N ALA A 80 -6.23 -16.33 -11.29
CA ALA A 80 -6.43 -15.69 -12.60
C ALA A 80 -6.84 -14.21 -12.52
N SER A 81 -7.46 -13.80 -11.41
CA SER A 81 -7.79 -12.40 -11.12
C SER A 81 -8.06 -12.20 -9.62
N TYR A 82 -7.94 -10.96 -9.16
CA TYR A 82 -8.38 -10.52 -7.84
C TYR A 82 -9.59 -9.62 -8.00
N THR A 83 -10.80 -10.17 -7.83
CA THR A 83 -12.04 -9.41 -8.06
C THR A 83 -12.74 -9.06 -6.76
N TRP A 84 -12.65 -7.79 -6.37
CA TRP A 84 -13.43 -7.28 -5.25
C TRP A 84 -14.91 -7.22 -5.60
N GLY A 85 -15.76 -7.77 -4.73
CA GLY A 85 -17.22 -7.65 -4.84
C GLY A 85 -17.76 -6.53 -3.97
N ILE A 86 -18.79 -5.82 -4.43
CA ILE A 86 -19.44 -4.71 -3.72
C ILE A 86 -20.95 -4.87 -3.82
N SER A 87 -21.66 -4.80 -2.68
CA SER A 87 -23.11 -5.07 -2.62
C SER A 87 -23.97 -4.08 -3.41
N THR A 88 -23.45 -2.90 -3.71
CA THR A 88 -24.15 -1.82 -4.41
C THR A 88 -23.18 -1.09 -5.34
N ALA A 89 -23.67 -0.58 -6.47
CA ALA A 89 -22.84 0.13 -7.43
C ALA A 89 -22.28 1.43 -6.85
N VAL A 90 -20.97 1.50 -6.63
CA VAL A 90 -20.24 2.68 -6.14
C VAL A 90 -18.90 2.81 -6.84
N LYS A 91 -18.31 4.00 -6.77
CA LYS A 91 -16.92 4.21 -7.20
C LYS A 91 -15.97 3.49 -6.27
N SER A 92 -14.92 2.89 -6.84
CA SER A 92 -13.90 2.17 -6.09
C SER A 92 -12.53 2.29 -6.75
N ALA A 93 -11.50 1.95 -6.00
CA ALA A 93 -10.12 1.86 -6.45
C ALA A 93 -9.51 0.62 -5.82
N ALA A 94 -8.75 -0.14 -6.60
CA ALA A 94 -8.09 -1.36 -6.15
C ALA A 94 -6.64 -1.37 -6.61
N TRP A 95 -5.73 -1.80 -5.74
CA TRP A 95 -4.34 -2.08 -6.06
C TRP A 95 -3.92 -3.40 -5.42
N ALA A 96 -3.05 -4.13 -6.09
CA ALA A 96 -2.38 -5.32 -5.56
C ALA A 96 -0.90 -5.28 -5.93
N GLY A 97 -0.03 -5.59 -4.97
CA GLY A 97 1.40 -5.73 -5.20
C GLY A 97 1.96 -7.02 -4.59
N ALA A 98 2.94 -7.61 -5.25
CA ALA A 98 3.64 -8.80 -4.79
C ALA A 98 5.08 -8.48 -4.40
N TYR A 99 5.50 -9.05 -3.27
CA TYR A 99 6.83 -8.86 -2.69
C TYR A 99 7.46 -10.22 -2.36
N ARG A 100 8.78 -10.34 -2.57
CA ARG A 100 9.57 -11.55 -2.31
C ARG A 100 10.68 -11.28 -1.31
N GLY A 101 11.18 -12.34 -0.67
CA GLY A 101 12.31 -12.27 0.27
C GLY A 101 11.90 -11.93 1.70
N LEU A 102 10.66 -12.23 2.08
CA LEU A 102 10.10 -11.93 3.39
C LEU A 102 10.23 -13.11 4.36
N ASP A 103 10.11 -12.81 5.65
CA ASP A 103 9.98 -13.82 6.70
C ASP A 103 8.79 -14.75 6.40
N ALA A 104 9.05 -16.05 6.31
CA ALA A 104 8.07 -17.05 5.90
C ALA A 104 6.91 -17.25 6.91
N THR A 105 7.08 -16.77 8.14
CA THR A 105 6.10 -16.95 9.23
C THR A 105 5.39 -15.65 9.59
N ALA A 106 6.12 -14.53 9.55
CA ALA A 106 5.65 -13.21 9.95
C ALA A 106 6.14 -12.13 8.96
N PRO A 107 5.67 -12.16 7.70
CA PRO A 107 6.16 -11.28 6.63
C PRO A 107 5.79 -9.80 6.84
N VAL A 108 4.85 -9.50 7.73
CA VAL A 108 4.40 -8.13 8.06
C VAL A 108 4.80 -7.81 9.49
N ALA A 109 5.69 -6.84 9.66
CA ALA A 109 6.14 -6.37 10.98
C ALA A 109 5.14 -5.43 11.64
N ALA A 110 4.53 -4.53 10.86
CA ALA A 110 3.52 -3.59 11.33
C ALA A 110 2.63 -3.17 10.15
N ALA A 111 1.36 -2.86 10.43
CA ALA A 111 0.47 -2.26 9.46
C ALA A 111 -0.53 -1.35 10.17
N SER A 112 -0.91 -0.27 9.52
CA SER A 112 -1.95 0.63 10.02
C SER A 112 -2.61 1.36 8.85
N MET A 113 -3.90 1.65 9.01
CA MET A 113 -4.67 2.50 8.13
C MET A 113 -5.53 3.42 8.98
N VAL A 114 -5.57 4.70 8.65
CA VAL A 114 -6.29 5.73 9.41
C VAL A 114 -7.01 6.69 8.47
N ALA A 115 -8.01 7.40 9.01
CA ALA A 115 -8.57 8.55 8.31
C ALA A 115 -7.52 9.67 8.22
N GLY A 116 -7.40 10.26 7.03
CA GLY A 116 -6.63 11.47 6.80
C GLY A 116 -7.43 12.73 7.10
N THR A 117 -6.82 13.87 6.82
CA THR A 117 -7.41 15.20 7.04
C THR A 117 -7.78 15.82 5.70
N ALA A 118 -8.83 16.64 5.64
CA ALA A 118 -9.13 17.40 4.42
C ALA A 118 -7.97 18.35 4.06
N GLY A 119 -7.70 18.53 2.77
CA GLY A 119 -6.61 19.35 2.27
C GLY A 119 -5.73 18.63 1.27
N THR A 120 -4.53 19.17 1.02
CA THR A 120 -3.59 18.66 -0.01
C THR A 120 -2.53 17.72 0.54
N THR A 121 -2.50 17.49 1.85
CA THR A 121 -1.42 16.77 2.51
C THR A 121 -1.98 15.70 3.42
N GLN A 122 -1.44 14.49 3.28
CA GLN A 122 -1.78 13.33 4.09
C GLN A 122 -0.52 12.76 4.72
N THR A 123 -0.55 12.47 6.02
CA THR A 123 0.57 11.80 6.70
C THR A 123 0.17 10.36 6.94
N THR A 124 1.01 9.41 6.51
CA THR A 124 0.78 8.00 6.77
C THR A 124 0.81 7.74 8.28
N PRO A 125 0.08 6.74 8.78
CA PRO A 125 0.21 6.33 10.18
C PRO A 125 1.65 5.87 10.46
N ALA A 126 2.11 6.13 11.68
CA ALA A 126 3.43 5.74 12.15
C ALA A 126 3.52 4.21 12.29
N VAL A 127 4.55 3.60 11.71
CA VAL A 127 4.85 2.16 11.85
C VAL A 127 6.28 1.93 12.29
N THR A 128 6.55 0.75 12.86
CA THR A 128 7.91 0.31 13.18
C THR A 128 8.43 -0.54 12.03
N VAL A 129 9.59 -0.18 11.50
CA VAL A 129 10.28 -0.90 10.42
C VAL A 129 11.47 -1.65 11.02
N PRO A 130 11.58 -2.98 10.84
CA PRO A 130 12.74 -3.74 11.29
C PRO A 130 13.96 -3.47 10.41
N GLU A 131 15.14 -3.87 10.88
CA GLU A 131 16.37 -3.77 10.08
C GLU A 131 16.22 -4.54 8.76
N GLY A 132 16.57 -3.90 7.64
CA GLY A 132 16.41 -4.45 6.31
C GLY A 132 14.95 -4.54 5.84
N GLY A 133 14.01 -3.96 6.58
CA GLY A 133 12.59 -3.93 6.26
C GLY A 133 12.26 -3.05 5.06
N TRP A 134 11.07 -3.25 4.51
CA TRP A 134 10.50 -2.41 3.45
C TRP A 134 9.26 -1.70 3.96
N LEU A 135 9.00 -0.51 3.41
CA LEU A 135 7.78 0.23 3.68
C LEU A 135 6.94 0.27 2.41
N VAL A 136 5.68 -0.15 2.47
CA VAL A 136 4.66 0.13 1.44
C VAL A 136 3.63 1.05 2.06
N TYR A 137 3.24 2.10 1.35
CA TYR A 137 2.38 3.14 1.90
C TYR A 137 1.61 3.84 0.80
N GLY A 138 0.56 4.56 1.18
CA GLY A 138 -0.26 5.22 0.18
C GLY A 138 -1.55 5.79 0.75
N VAL A 139 -2.43 6.17 -0.17
CA VAL A 139 -3.65 6.90 0.12
C VAL A 139 -4.75 6.48 -0.84
N ILE A 140 -5.99 6.51 -0.36
CA ILE A 140 -7.20 6.60 -1.18
C ILE A 140 -7.95 7.85 -0.77
N THR A 141 -8.43 8.64 -1.73
CA THR A 141 -9.14 9.89 -1.44
C THR A 141 -10.43 10.04 -2.22
N ARG A 142 -11.25 10.96 -1.71
CA ARG A 142 -12.36 11.58 -2.44
C ARG A 142 -12.06 13.06 -2.55
N HIS A 143 -12.14 13.58 -3.78
CA HIS A 143 -11.93 15.01 -4.01
C HIS A 143 -12.99 15.87 -3.33
N ALA A 144 -12.61 17.12 -3.04
CA ALA A 144 -13.59 18.12 -2.64
C ALA A 144 -14.60 18.34 -3.78
N PRO A 145 -15.92 18.41 -3.50
CA PRO A 145 -16.92 18.72 -4.52
C PRO A 145 -16.57 19.97 -5.33
N GLY A 146 -16.52 19.86 -6.66
CA GLY A 146 -16.21 20.96 -7.56
C GLY A 146 -14.72 21.23 -7.80
N ALA A 147 -13.81 20.41 -7.24
CA ALA A 147 -12.40 20.45 -7.62
C ALA A 147 -12.20 19.92 -9.04
N ALA A 148 -11.35 20.58 -9.83
CA ALA A 148 -10.79 19.95 -11.03
C ALA A 148 -9.97 18.74 -10.58
N GLY A 149 -10.25 17.56 -11.14
CA GLY A 149 -9.76 16.27 -10.63
C GLY A 149 -8.26 16.30 -10.29
N VAL A 150 -7.88 15.70 -9.15
CA VAL A 150 -6.47 15.59 -8.79
C VAL A 150 -5.81 14.61 -9.74
N THR A 151 -4.75 15.08 -10.39
CA THR A 151 -4.09 14.32 -11.47
C THR A 151 -2.76 13.72 -11.04
N THR A 152 -2.21 14.12 -9.90
CA THR A 152 -0.89 13.66 -9.46
C THR A 152 -0.72 13.67 -7.95
N TRP A 153 0.05 12.71 -7.45
CA TRP A 153 0.54 12.68 -6.08
C TRP A 153 2.08 12.58 -6.00
N SER A 154 2.61 13.04 -4.86
CA SER A 154 4.03 12.96 -4.50
C SER A 154 4.22 12.50 -3.06
N SER A 155 5.44 12.03 -2.73
CA SER A 155 5.83 11.60 -1.38
C SER A 155 7.01 12.44 -0.89
N SER A 156 7.08 12.69 0.43
CA SER A 156 8.21 13.36 1.09
C SER A 156 9.52 12.57 0.99
N ALA A 157 9.45 11.26 0.70
CA ALA A 157 10.61 10.45 0.38
C ALA A 157 10.77 10.37 -1.13
N GLY A 158 11.46 11.36 -1.72
CA GLY A 158 11.58 11.48 -3.18
C GLY A 158 12.32 10.33 -3.90
N GLY A 159 12.99 9.44 -3.15
CA GLY A 159 13.62 8.24 -3.69
C GLY A 159 12.72 7.00 -3.70
N ASP A 160 11.58 7.04 -3.01
CA ASP A 160 10.64 5.92 -2.93
C ASP A 160 9.90 5.79 -4.27
N PRO A 161 9.95 4.64 -4.96
CA PRO A 161 9.26 4.46 -6.23
C PRO A 161 7.74 4.52 -6.10
N LYS A 162 7.10 5.29 -6.99
CA LYS A 162 5.64 5.29 -7.14
C LYS A 162 5.20 4.02 -7.85
N ARG A 163 4.15 3.39 -7.31
CA ARG A 163 3.57 2.12 -7.76
C ARG A 163 2.22 2.33 -8.43
N ALA A 164 1.36 3.15 -7.80
CA ALA A 164 0.10 3.59 -8.37
C ALA A 164 -0.05 5.10 -8.28
N ASP A 165 -0.70 5.71 -9.27
CA ASP A 165 -1.22 7.09 -9.24
C ASP A 165 -2.44 7.16 -10.18
N ALA A 166 -3.56 6.61 -9.70
CA ALA A 166 -4.73 6.37 -10.50
C ALA A 166 -5.93 7.16 -9.95
N ALA A 167 -6.64 7.84 -10.85
CA ALA A 167 -7.78 8.69 -10.52
C ALA A 167 -8.92 8.48 -11.53
N THR A 168 -10.15 8.66 -11.07
CA THR A 168 -11.31 8.83 -11.95
C THR A 168 -12.15 10.00 -11.47
N ASN A 169 -12.56 10.86 -12.40
CA ASN A 169 -13.51 11.93 -12.18
C ASN A 169 -14.77 11.81 -13.06
N ALA A 170 -14.96 10.65 -13.68
CA ALA A 170 -16.09 10.43 -14.57
C ALA A 170 -17.39 10.32 -13.76
N GLY A 171 -18.38 11.18 -14.06
CA GLY A 171 -19.66 11.26 -13.35
C GLY A 171 -19.66 12.32 -12.25
N SER A 172 -20.35 12.05 -11.14
CA SER A 172 -20.56 13.00 -10.03
C SER A 172 -19.70 12.74 -8.79
N ALA A 173 -18.74 11.82 -8.87
CA ALA A 173 -17.91 11.43 -7.74
C ALA A 173 -16.53 10.97 -8.19
N ASP A 174 -15.52 11.44 -7.46
CA ASP A 174 -14.12 11.22 -7.80
C ASP A 174 -13.45 10.38 -6.73
N ILE A 175 -12.68 9.39 -7.16
CA ILE A 175 -11.83 8.59 -6.29
C ILE A 175 -10.43 8.52 -6.88
N THR A 176 -9.45 8.71 -6.02
CA THR A 176 -8.03 8.63 -6.37
C THR A 176 -7.32 7.69 -5.41
N MET A 177 -6.30 7.02 -5.91
CA MET A 177 -5.44 6.14 -5.15
C MET A 177 -4.00 6.32 -5.61
N ALA A 178 -3.09 6.40 -4.65
CA ALA A 178 -1.67 6.41 -4.94
C ALA A 178 -0.91 5.55 -3.93
N VAL A 179 0.06 4.80 -4.43
CA VAL A 179 0.84 3.81 -3.66
C VAL A 179 2.31 3.96 -3.98
N TRP A 180 3.16 3.79 -2.97
CA TRP A 180 4.61 3.74 -3.06
C TRP A 180 5.15 2.57 -2.26
N ASP A 181 6.38 2.19 -2.55
CA ASP A 181 7.22 1.49 -1.60
C ASP A 181 8.59 2.15 -1.45
N SER A 182 9.39 1.71 -0.48
CA SER A 182 10.72 2.28 -0.23
C SER A 182 11.75 1.96 -1.31
N GLY A 183 11.45 1.07 -2.27
CA GLY A 183 12.36 0.67 -3.35
C GLY A 183 13.65 -0.02 -2.92
N GLY A 184 13.86 -0.20 -1.62
CA GLY A 184 15.10 -0.68 -1.02
C GLY A 184 14.98 -0.83 0.51
N PRO A 185 15.90 -1.60 1.11
CA PRO A 185 15.90 -1.87 2.55
C PRO A 185 16.05 -0.58 3.36
N LEU A 186 15.30 -0.49 4.45
CA LEU A 186 15.38 0.59 5.42
C LEU A 186 16.12 0.12 6.68
N ALA A 187 16.82 1.06 7.32
CA ALA A 187 17.36 0.85 8.67
C ALA A 187 16.23 0.72 9.69
N ALA A 188 16.49 0.01 10.79
CA ALA A 188 15.54 -0.15 11.87
C ALA A 188 15.11 1.21 12.46
N ALA A 189 13.81 1.48 12.49
CA ALA A 189 13.26 2.72 13.03
C ALA A 189 11.82 2.54 13.54
N SER A 190 11.51 3.19 14.64
CA SER A 190 10.14 3.33 15.15
C SER A 190 9.54 4.66 14.69
N GLY A 191 8.23 4.69 14.45
CA GLY A 191 7.54 5.95 14.14
C GLY A 191 7.74 6.43 12.69
N VAL A 192 8.07 5.52 11.78
CA VAL A 192 8.29 5.86 10.37
C VAL A 192 6.98 6.31 9.74
N THR A 193 7.00 7.51 9.16
CA THR A 193 5.90 8.09 8.39
C THR A 193 6.38 8.58 7.03
N ARG A 194 5.41 8.87 6.15
CA ARG A 194 5.58 9.57 4.89
C ARG A 194 4.50 10.64 4.77
N THR A 195 4.86 11.78 4.22
CA THR A 195 3.90 12.82 3.86
C THR A 195 3.62 12.71 2.37
N LEU A 196 2.35 12.53 2.02
CA LEU A 196 1.82 12.43 0.67
C LEU A 196 1.15 13.76 0.31
N THR A 197 1.48 14.31 -0.86
CA THR A 197 0.95 15.59 -1.32
C THR A 197 0.26 15.44 -2.67
N SER A 198 -1.01 15.84 -2.73
CA SER A 198 -1.84 15.87 -3.94
C SER A 198 -1.74 17.22 -4.67
N SER A 199 -1.96 17.21 -5.98
CA SER A 199 -2.05 18.44 -6.78
C SER A 199 -3.33 19.26 -6.59
N GLY A 200 -4.31 18.74 -5.85
CA GLY A 200 -5.55 19.44 -5.49
C GLY A 200 -6.10 19.00 -4.13
N SER A 201 -7.11 19.73 -3.65
CA SER A 201 -7.66 19.52 -2.30
C SER A 201 -8.57 18.30 -2.21
N GLU A 202 -8.32 17.46 -1.21
CA GLU A 202 -9.09 16.27 -0.91
C GLU A 202 -10.13 16.55 0.18
N GLY A 203 -11.37 16.12 -0.03
CA GLY A 203 -12.45 16.25 0.95
C GLY A 203 -12.39 15.15 2.01
N ASN A 204 -12.01 13.94 1.58
CA ASN A 204 -11.81 12.79 2.45
C ASN A 204 -10.57 12.01 2.02
N ALA A 205 -9.87 11.44 2.99
CA ALA A 205 -8.72 10.59 2.74
C ALA A 205 -8.68 9.43 3.73
N VAL A 206 -8.18 8.29 3.27
CA VAL A 206 -7.72 7.17 4.12
C VAL A 206 -6.28 6.87 3.71
N VAL A 207 -5.40 6.77 4.69
CA VAL A 207 -3.95 6.70 4.50
C VAL A 207 -3.43 5.47 5.20
N PHE A 208 -2.47 4.76 4.61
CA PHE A 208 -1.94 3.54 5.18
C PHE A 208 -0.42 3.46 5.12
N ALA A 209 0.13 2.60 5.98
CA ALA A 209 1.52 2.16 5.94
C ALA A 209 1.59 0.70 6.38
N ILE A 210 2.43 -0.08 5.71
CA ILE A 210 2.75 -1.47 6.06
C ILE A 210 4.27 -1.67 5.99
N ALA A 211 4.84 -2.12 7.10
CA ALA A 211 6.24 -2.49 7.22
C ALA A 211 6.38 -4.00 6.97
N LEU A 212 7.19 -4.35 5.98
CA LEU A 212 7.50 -5.71 5.57
C LEU A 212 8.77 -6.19 6.28
N LYS A 213 8.76 -7.44 6.73
CA LYS A 213 9.87 -8.07 7.45
C LYS A 213 10.68 -8.95 6.49
N PRO A 214 12.01 -8.76 6.38
CA PRO A 214 12.85 -9.58 5.52
C PRO A 214 13.05 -10.97 6.12
N ASP A 215 13.39 -11.95 5.27
CA ASP A 215 13.78 -13.27 5.74
C ASP A 215 15.13 -13.22 6.48
N SER A 216 15.15 -13.66 7.73
CA SER A 216 16.30 -13.60 8.65
C SER A 216 17.33 -14.72 8.45
N THR A 217 17.19 -15.56 7.42
CA THR A 217 18.16 -16.64 7.12
C THR A 217 19.51 -16.15 6.61
N THR A 218 19.72 -14.85 6.45
CA THR A 218 21.02 -14.26 6.08
C THR A 218 21.46 -13.24 7.13
N PRO A 219 22.57 -13.46 7.85
CA PRO A 219 23.13 -12.43 8.73
C PRO A 219 23.47 -11.17 7.92
N PRO A 220 23.32 -9.96 8.48
CA PRO A 220 23.91 -8.77 7.89
C PRO A 220 25.41 -9.00 7.63
N PRO A 221 25.99 -8.46 6.55
CA PRO A 221 27.44 -8.50 6.40
C PRO A 221 28.05 -7.89 7.67
N ALA A 222 28.92 -8.65 8.34
CA ALA A 222 29.64 -8.15 9.51
C ALA A 222 30.32 -6.84 9.12
N ALA A 223 30.08 -5.77 9.87
CA ALA A 223 30.88 -4.56 9.74
C ALA A 223 32.35 -4.97 9.89
N SER A 224 33.17 -4.67 8.89
CA SER A 224 34.61 -4.86 9.02
C SER A 224 35.10 -3.94 10.13
N GLU A 225 35.31 -4.48 11.33
CA GLU A 225 36.06 -3.79 12.36
C GLU A 225 37.45 -3.49 11.77
N PRO A 226 37.92 -2.23 11.78
CA PRO A 226 39.28 -1.95 11.34
C PRO A 226 40.23 -2.73 12.27
N ALA A 227 40.99 -3.65 11.70
CA ALA A 227 41.98 -4.42 12.44
C ALA A 227 42.87 -3.46 13.27
N PRO A 228 43.10 -3.73 14.57
CA PRO A 228 44.05 -2.96 15.36
C PRO A 228 45.40 -2.98 14.65
N GLY A 229 45.86 -1.82 14.20
CA GLY A 229 47.16 -1.68 13.55
C GLY A 229 48.26 -2.19 14.47
N ILE A 230 49.14 -3.04 13.93
CA ILE A 230 50.34 -3.52 14.62
C ILE A 230 51.23 -2.30 14.94
N PRO A 231 51.60 -2.05 16.20
CA PRO A 231 52.56 -1.00 16.51
C PRO A 231 53.93 -1.41 15.95
N ILE A 232 54.50 -0.55 15.11
CA ILE A 232 55.88 -0.67 14.64
C ILE A 232 56.78 -0.11 15.75
N PHE A 233 57.64 -0.96 16.31
CA PHE A 233 58.75 -0.55 17.19
C PHE A 233 59.98 -0.21 16.34
#